data_AF-K8F690-F1
#
_entry.id   AF-K8F690-F1
#
_cell.length_a   1.000
_cell.length_b   1.000
_cell.length_c   1.000
_cell.angle_alpha   90.00
_cell.angle_beta   90.00
_cell.angle_gamma   90.00
#
_symmetry.space_group_name_H-M   'P 1'
#
loop_
_entity.id
_entity.type
_entity.pdbx_description
1 polymer ?
#
loop_
_entity_poly.entity_id
_entity_poly.type
_entity_poly.pdbx_seq_one_letter_code
_entity_poly.pdbx_strand_id
1 'polypeptide(L)'
;MTAAGGGKSGYDAANDAAKTRAQQEAARGKGAWDCEKYCEILPEDEARVFEEIATANEGDFVFEGIPCVQPRTDYAHLAFFFDGCRYRILADVTEKCQDIKKRLWEKGCGKGEPMSTGRRRTVEDWRELTLLYSCEIIPEDTTLLDFGVPPGCKCLIAIETAILESGKPSASDPYWN
;
A
#
# COMPACT_ATOMS: atom_id res chain seq x y z
N MET A 1 23.04 -28.56 -41.76
CA MET A 1 23.50 -27.16 -41.80
C MET A 1 22.32 -26.26 -41.45
N THR A 2 22.50 -25.48 -40.38
CA THR A 2 21.84 -24.20 -40.04
C THR A 2 20.31 -24.08 -40.16
N ALA A 3 19.64 -24.21 -39.01
CA ALA A 3 18.37 -23.53 -38.75
C ALA A 3 18.66 -22.03 -38.52
N ALA A 4 18.03 -21.15 -39.29
CA ALA A 4 18.17 -19.71 -39.16
C ALA A 4 16.82 -19.07 -38.81
N GLY A 5 16.78 -18.43 -37.64
CA GLY A 5 16.22 -17.10 -37.44
C GLY A 5 14.71 -16.90 -37.56
N GLY A 6 13.94 -17.36 -36.57
CA GLY A 6 12.66 -16.75 -36.25
C GLY A 6 12.87 -15.44 -35.49
N GLY A 7 13.10 -14.34 -36.21
CA GLY A 7 13.17 -13.01 -35.61
C GLY A 7 11.82 -12.64 -34.99
N LYS A 8 11.81 -12.33 -33.69
CA LYS A 8 10.63 -11.78 -33.02
C LYS A 8 10.19 -10.52 -33.77
N SER A 9 8.91 -10.45 -34.13
CA SER A 9 8.31 -9.27 -34.75
C SER A 9 8.52 -8.05 -33.85
N GLY A 10 8.74 -6.86 -34.42
CA GLY A 10 8.87 -5.62 -33.65
C GLY A 10 7.65 -5.32 -32.75
N TYR A 11 6.48 -5.90 -33.09
CA TYR A 11 5.27 -5.86 -32.25
C TYR A 11 5.41 -6.69 -30.97
N ASP A 12 6.08 -7.85 -31.03
CA ASP A 12 6.25 -8.74 -29.88
C ASP A 12 7.27 -8.17 -28.90
N ALA A 13 8.33 -7.53 -29.39
CA ALA A 13 9.34 -6.88 -28.55
C ALA A 13 8.80 -5.64 -27.81
N ALA A 14 7.93 -4.85 -28.46
CA ALA A 14 7.28 -3.69 -27.84
C ALA A 14 6.26 -4.11 -26.77
N ASN A 15 5.49 -5.18 -27.01
CA ASN A 15 4.57 -5.75 -26.03
C ASN A 15 5.30 -6.43 -24.86
N ASP A 16 6.37 -7.16 -25.13
CA ASP A 16 7.22 -7.75 -24.08
C ASP A 16 7.82 -6.62 -23.22
N ALA A 17 8.39 -5.57 -23.81
CA ALA A 17 8.94 -4.43 -23.07
C ALA A 17 7.88 -3.66 -22.25
N ALA A 18 6.68 -3.48 -22.79
CA ALA A 18 5.57 -2.85 -22.08
C ALA A 18 5.09 -3.71 -20.89
N LYS A 19 5.04 -5.04 -21.06
CA LYS A 19 4.76 -5.98 -19.95
C LYS A 19 5.85 -5.93 -18.88
N THR A 20 7.13 -5.92 -19.26
CA THR A 20 8.23 -5.83 -18.29
C THR A 20 8.21 -4.51 -17.53
N ARG A 21 7.87 -3.39 -18.19
CA ARG A 21 7.73 -2.09 -17.55
C ARG A 21 6.52 -2.02 -16.62
N ALA A 22 5.36 -2.51 -17.05
CA ALA A 22 4.17 -2.60 -16.19
C ALA A 22 4.40 -3.51 -14.98
N GLN A 23 5.16 -4.61 -15.15
CA GLN A 23 5.58 -5.48 -14.04
C GLN A 23 6.59 -4.79 -13.11
N GLN A 24 7.53 -4.01 -13.64
CA GLN A 24 8.48 -3.22 -12.84
C GLN A 24 7.81 -2.05 -12.09
N GLU A 25 6.83 -1.40 -12.71
CA GLU A 25 6.00 -0.35 -12.09
C GLU A 25 5.06 -0.97 -11.03
N ALA A 26 4.47 -2.13 -11.30
CA ALA A 26 3.71 -2.89 -10.29
C ALA A 26 4.61 -3.37 -9.13
N ALA A 27 5.85 -3.76 -9.40
CA ALA A 27 6.80 -4.22 -8.38
C ALA A 27 7.33 -3.11 -7.46
N ARG A 28 7.28 -1.83 -7.88
CA ARG A 28 7.74 -0.69 -7.08
C ARG A 28 6.66 -0.06 -6.21
N GLY A 29 5.39 -0.47 -6.38
CA GLY A 29 4.25 0.25 -5.80
C GLY A 29 4.06 1.64 -6.43
N LYS A 30 2.97 2.32 -6.09
CA LYS A 30 2.65 3.67 -6.58
C LYS A 30 3.17 4.78 -5.69
N GLY A 31 4.02 4.46 -4.70
CA GLY A 31 4.62 5.38 -3.73
C GLY A 31 3.87 5.47 -2.40
N ALA A 32 4.20 6.50 -1.61
CA ALA A 32 3.65 6.72 -0.29
C ALA A 32 3.25 8.18 -0.04
N TRP A 33 2.30 8.40 0.87
CA TRP A 33 1.71 9.70 1.17
C TRP A 33 1.55 9.92 2.66
N ASP A 34 1.97 11.09 3.13
CA ASP A 34 1.73 11.54 4.50
C ASP A 34 0.45 12.40 4.52
N CYS A 35 -0.63 11.85 5.08
CA CYS A 35 -1.91 12.53 5.17
C CYS A 35 -1.86 13.80 6.05
N GLU A 36 -0.96 13.85 7.04
CA GLU A 36 -0.88 15.00 7.95
C GLU A 36 -0.04 16.13 7.38
N LYS A 37 1.04 15.79 6.69
CA LYS A 37 1.91 16.77 6.02
C LYS A 37 1.41 17.15 4.63
N TYR A 38 0.42 16.44 4.11
CA TYR A 38 -0.17 16.63 2.80
C TYR A 38 0.88 16.58 1.68
N CYS A 39 1.77 15.59 1.77
CA CYS A 39 2.89 15.46 0.84
C CYS A 39 3.20 14.01 0.50
N GLU A 40 3.84 13.83 -0.65
CA GLU A 40 4.48 12.58 -1.02
C GLU A 40 5.60 12.25 -0.02
N ILE A 41 5.66 10.99 0.38
CA ILE A 41 6.84 10.42 1.06
C ILE A 41 7.69 9.84 -0.05
N LEU A 42 8.87 10.41 -0.26
CA LEU A 42 9.76 9.99 -1.33
C LEU A 42 10.32 8.58 -1.08
N PRO A 43 10.65 7.81 -2.13
CA PRO A 43 11.12 6.43 -2.00
C PRO A 43 12.30 6.25 -1.04
N GLU A 44 13.24 7.19 -1.04
CA GLU A 44 14.41 7.21 -0.14
C GLU A 44 14.05 7.40 1.35
N ASP A 45 12.88 7.99 1.63
CA ASP A 45 12.39 8.26 2.96
C ASP A 45 11.40 7.21 3.47
N GLU A 46 10.80 6.40 2.59
CA GLU A 46 9.74 5.45 2.96
C GLU A 46 10.17 4.51 4.10
N ALA A 47 11.33 3.88 3.96
CA ALA A 47 11.83 2.95 4.99
C ALA A 47 12.03 3.65 6.35
N ARG A 48 12.46 4.92 6.34
CA ARG A 48 12.63 5.70 7.57
C ARG A 48 11.29 6.08 8.18
N VAL A 49 10.36 6.58 7.37
CA VAL A 49 9.04 7.07 7.81
C VAL A 49 8.16 5.92 8.32
N PHE A 50 8.25 4.73 7.72
CA PHE A 50 7.54 3.55 8.17
C PHE A 50 8.33 2.70 9.18
N GLU A 51 9.48 3.16 9.66
CA GLU A 51 10.37 2.44 10.61
C GLU A 51 10.71 1.01 10.15
N GLU A 52 11.01 0.86 8.86
CA GLU A 52 11.34 -0.41 8.19
C GLU A 52 12.85 -0.53 7.87
N ILE A 53 13.67 0.37 8.43
CA ILE A 53 15.14 0.27 8.31
C ILE A 53 15.62 -0.89 9.17
N ALA A 54 16.10 -1.94 8.52
CA ALA A 54 16.86 -2.99 9.19
C ALA A 54 18.17 -2.39 9.73
N THR A 55 18.47 -2.65 11.01
CA THR A 55 19.70 -2.13 11.63
C THR A 55 20.58 -3.28 12.05
N ALA A 56 21.86 -3.19 11.72
CA ALA A 56 22.88 -4.17 12.07
C ALA A 56 23.56 -3.86 13.41
N ASN A 57 22.95 -3.02 14.26
CA ASN A 57 23.53 -2.69 15.56
C ASN A 57 23.72 -3.99 16.35
N GLU A 58 24.97 -4.26 16.76
CA GLU A 58 25.32 -5.41 17.59
C GLU A 58 24.45 -5.41 18.86
N GLY A 59 23.53 -6.37 18.99
CA GLY A 59 22.51 -6.43 20.06
C GLY A 59 21.29 -7.28 19.72
N ASP A 60 20.20 -7.10 20.49
CA ASP A 60 19.01 -7.98 20.59
C ASP A 60 18.14 -8.15 19.32
N PHE A 61 18.44 -7.47 18.21
CA PHE A 61 17.61 -7.47 16.99
C PHE A 61 18.37 -7.93 15.74
N VAL A 62 19.22 -8.93 15.95
CA VAL A 62 19.87 -9.70 14.88
C VAL A 62 19.41 -11.15 15.05
N PHE A 63 18.66 -11.67 14.08
CA PHE A 63 18.23 -13.07 14.07
C PHE A 63 19.20 -13.89 13.23
N GLU A 64 19.96 -14.79 13.85
CA GLU A 64 20.94 -15.65 13.15
C GLU A 64 21.96 -14.87 12.29
N GLY A 65 22.35 -13.66 12.73
CA GLY A 65 23.27 -12.79 11.98
C GLY A 65 22.59 -11.92 10.91
N ILE A 66 21.27 -12.02 10.74
CA ILE A 66 20.48 -11.22 9.80
C ILE A 66 20.00 -9.96 10.51
N PRO A 67 20.33 -8.75 10.01
CA PRO A 67 19.78 -7.50 10.54
C PRO A 67 18.26 -7.51 10.49
N CYS A 68 17.60 -7.30 11.63
CA CYS A 68 16.16 -7.19 11.69
C CYS A 68 15.71 -5.73 11.77
N VAL A 69 14.45 -5.51 11.45
CA VAL A 69 13.76 -4.25 11.73
C VAL A 69 13.55 -4.14 13.24
N GLN A 70 13.86 -2.97 13.80
CA GLN A 70 13.71 -2.70 15.23
C GLN A 70 12.22 -2.65 15.64
N PRO A 71 11.91 -2.81 16.94
CA PRO A 71 10.58 -2.52 17.46
C PRO A 71 10.16 -1.10 17.12
N ARG A 72 8.88 -0.94 16.86
CA ARG A 72 8.31 0.35 16.47
C ARG A 72 8.29 1.33 17.63
N THR A 73 8.42 2.60 17.29
CA THR A 73 8.31 3.73 18.22
C THR A 73 7.15 4.66 17.87
N ASP A 74 6.70 4.68 16.61
CA ASP A 74 5.53 5.44 16.18
C ASP A 74 4.23 4.63 16.34
N TYR A 75 3.58 4.83 17.48
CA TYR A 75 2.26 4.24 17.78
C TYR A 75 1.09 5.16 17.41
N ALA A 76 1.38 6.42 17.05
CA ALA A 76 0.37 7.43 16.77
C ALA A 76 -0.12 7.37 15.32
N HIS A 77 0.69 6.83 14.41
CA HIS A 77 0.34 6.75 13.00
C HIS A 77 0.00 5.33 12.58
N LEU A 78 -1.12 5.20 11.87
CA LEU A 78 -1.48 3.99 11.15
C LEU A 78 -1.02 4.10 9.69
N ALA A 79 -0.82 2.96 9.04
CA ALA A 79 -0.61 2.93 7.60
C ALA A 79 -1.58 2.00 6.85
N PHE A 80 -2.09 2.54 5.75
CA PHE A 80 -3.10 1.92 4.89
C PHE A 80 -2.55 1.72 3.49
N PHE A 81 -2.74 0.52 2.93
CA PHE A 81 -2.49 0.25 1.52
C PHE A 81 -3.78 0.46 0.74
N PHE A 82 -3.72 1.31 -0.28
CA PHE A 82 -4.81 1.50 -1.24
C PHE A 82 -4.24 1.72 -2.63
N ASP A 83 -4.73 0.97 -3.62
CA ASP A 83 -4.34 1.12 -5.03
C ASP A 83 -2.81 1.09 -5.25
N GLY A 84 -2.08 0.28 -4.48
CA GLY A 84 -0.62 0.20 -4.54
C GLY A 84 0.12 1.40 -3.94
N CYS A 85 -0.57 2.36 -3.33
CA CYS A 85 0.00 3.44 -2.54
C CYS A 85 -0.10 3.13 -1.04
N ARG A 86 0.91 3.55 -0.26
CA ARG A 86 0.88 3.56 1.21
C ARG A 86 0.47 4.93 1.73
N TYR A 87 -0.53 4.99 2.59
CA TYR A 87 -0.97 6.21 3.25
C TYR A 87 -0.62 6.15 4.73
N ARG A 88 0.06 7.17 5.24
CA ARG A 88 0.36 7.34 6.66
C ARG A 88 -0.61 8.36 7.24
N ILE A 89 -1.33 7.99 8.28
CA ILE A 89 -2.40 8.80 8.88
C ILE A 89 -2.21 8.85 10.39
N LEU A 90 -2.41 10.04 10.98
CA LEU A 90 -2.53 10.17 12.43
C LEU A 90 -3.92 9.72 12.86
N ALA A 91 -4.00 8.64 13.62
CA ALA A 91 -5.25 8.08 14.10
C ALA A 91 -5.02 7.22 15.35
N ASP A 92 -5.95 7.32 16.30
CA ASP A 92 -5.98 6.47 17.48
C ASP A 92 -6.86 5.24 17.20
N VAL A 93 -6.44 4.06 17.68
CA VAL A 93 -7.19 2.82 17.45
C VAL A 93 -8.52 2.77 18.20
N THR A 94 -8.73 3.65 19.18
CA THR A 94 -10.02 3.83 19.87
C THR A 94 -11.03 4.64 19.07
N GLU A 95 -10.63 5.23 17.95
CA GLU A 95 -11.56 5.90 17.03
C GLU A 95 -12.40 4.89 16.24
N LYS A 96 -13.61 5.29 15.86
CA LYS A 96 -14.46 4.45 15.00
C LYS A 96 -13.88 4.33 13.60
N CYS A 97 -14.03 3.14 13.02
CA CYS A 97 -13.60 2.83 11.66
C CYS A 97 -14.10 3.87 10.63
N GLN A 98 -15.38 4.28 10.72
CA GLN A 98 -15.94 5.32 9.84
C GLN A 98 -15.19 6.67 9.87
N ASP A 99 -14.66 7.07 11.02
CA ASP A 99 -14.04 8.38 11.18
C ASP A 99 -12.61 8.37 10.64
N ILE A 100 -11.94 7.22 10.77
CA ILE A 100 -10.66 6.94 10.12
C ILE A 100 -10.84 6.87 8.59
N LYS A 101 -11.89 6.22 8.08
CA LYS A 101 -12.22 6.20 6.63
C LYS A 101 -12.38 7.61 6.07
N LYS A 102 -13.17 8.47 6.73
CA LYS A 102 -13.35 9.87 6.34
C LYS A 102 -12.03 10.60 6.29
N ARG A 103 -11.20 10.47 7.33
CA ARG A 103 -9.90 11.15 7.39
C ARG A 103 -8.94 10.66 6.30
N LEU A 104 -8.87 9.36 6.05
CA LEU A 104 -8.06 8.77 4.98
C LEU A 104 -8.48 9.29 3.60
N TRP A 105 -9.79 9.41 3.36
CA TRP A 105 -10.33 9.99 2.13
C TRP A 105 -10.01 11.48 2.02
N GLU A 106 -10.34 12.27 3.04
CA GLU A 106 -10.17 13.74 3.05
C GLU A 106 -8.72 14.19 2.92
N LYS A 107 -7.79 13.44 3.49
CA LYS A 107 -6.36 13.82 3.52
C LYS A 107 -5.48 12.99 2.57
N GLY A 108 -6.06 12.03 1.87
CA GLY A 108 -5.30 11.01 1.14
C GLY A 108 -6.00 10.55 -0.13
N CYS A 109 -6.57 9.35 -0.12
CA CYS A 109 -7.03 8.67 -1.34
C CYS A 109 -8.24 9.32 -2.03
N GLY A 110 -8.88 10.32 -1.42
CA GLY A 110 -9.95 11.12 -2.04
C GLY A 110 -9.51 12.49 -2.52
N LYS A 111 -8.66 13.19 -1.75
CA LYS A 111 -8.33 14.61 -2.04
C LYS A 111 -6.84 14.93 -2.09
N GLY A 112 -5.96 13.98 -1.84
CA GLY A 112 -4.51 14.21 -1.86
C GLY A 112 -3.99 14.60 -3.25
N GLU A 113 -2.97 15.45 -3.26
CA GLU A 113 -2.37 15.98 -4.51
C GLU A 113 -1.72 14.87 -5.35
N PRO A 114 -1.48 15.11 -6.66
CA PRO A 114 -0.69 14.20 -7.49
C PRO A 114 0.70 13.91 -6.90
N MET A 115 1.19 12.68 -7.10
CA MET A 115 2.53 12.25 -6.71
C MET A 115 3.43 12.04 -7.92
N SER A 116 4.73 12.18 -7.72
CA SER A 116 5.74 11.96 -8.75
C SER A 116 6.06 10.48 -8.98
N THR A 117 5.94 9.65 -7.95
CA THR A 117 6.24 8.20 -8.00
C THR A 117 5.20 7.37 -8.75
N GLY A 118 3.94 7.80 -8.77
CA GLY A 118 2.89 7.03 -9.44
C GLY A 118 1.53 7.70 -9.44
N ARG A 119 0.75 7.41 -10.50
CA ARG A 119 -0.65 7.86 -10.58
C ARG A 119 -1.54 6.92 -9.76
N ARG A 120 -2.17 7.50 -8.74
CA ARG A 120 -3.13 6.82 -7.86
C ARG A 120 -4.55 6.99 -8.39
N ARG A 121 -5.40 6.01 -8.12
CA ARG A 121 -6.85 6.18 -8.18
C ARG A 121 -7.31 7.12 -7.07
N THR A 122 -8.39 7.82 -7.37
CA THR A 122 -9.05 8.71 -6.43
C THR A 122 -10.43 8.15 -6.15
N VAL A 123 -10.80 8.08 -4.88
CA VAL A 123 -12.12 7.61 -4.43
C VAL A 123 -13.04 8.81 -4.28
N GLU A 124 -14.25 8.74 -4.85
CA GLU A 124 -15.16 9.90 -4.90
C GLU A 124 -15.80 10.17 -3.53
N ASP A 125 -16.16 9.13 -2.78
CA ASP A 125 -16.76 9.22 -1.45
C ASP A 125 -16.08 8.25 -0.46
N TRP A 126 -15.85 8.69 0.77
CA TRP A 126 -15.26 7.86 1.83
C TRP A 126 -16.05 6.56 2.09
N ARG A 127 -17.35 6.51 1.79
CA ARG A 127 -18.20 5.32 1.93
C ARG A 127 -17.82 4.20 0.98
N GLU A 128 -17.19 4.52 -0.13
CA GLU A 128 -16.71 3.54 -1.10
C GLU A 128 -15.47 2.79 -0.61
N LEU A 129 -14.82 3.26 0.47
CA LEU A 129 -13.71 2.55 1.09
C LEU A 129 -14.22 1.43 1.99
N THR A 130 -13.62 0.26 1.92
CA THR A 130 -13.72 -0.77 2.94
C THR A 130 -12.35 -0.97 3.57
N LEU A 131 -12.28 -0.94 4.90
CA LEU A 131 -11.06 -1.22 5.64
C LEU A 131 -11.02 -2.70 6.02
N LEU A 132 -9.87 -3.32 5.82
CA LEU A 132 -9.60 -4.69 6.21
C LEU A 132 -8.38 -4.76 7.12
N TYR A 133 -8.46 -5.69 8.07
CA TYR A 133 -7.33 -6.13 8.87
C TYR A 133 -7.37 -7.64 8.97
N SER A 134 -6.21 -8.30 8.79
CA SER A 134 -6.13 -9.77 8.75
C SER A 134 -7.12 -10.42 7.79
N CYS A 135 -7.35 -9.77 6.63
CA CYS A 135 -8.31 -10.17 5.60
C CYS A 135 -9.80 -10.15 6.00
N GLU A 136 -10.13 -9.56 7.15
CA GLU A 136 -11.50 -9.40 7.61
C GLU A 136 -11.95 -7.93 7.51
N ILE A 137 -13.23 -7.73 7.18
CA ILE A 137 -13.84 -6.40 7.07
C ILE A 137 -14.07 -5.81 8.46
N ILE A 138 -13.61 -4.58 8.68
CA ILE A 138 -13.82 -3.86 9.93
C ILE A 138 -15.18 -3.15 9.87
N PRO A 139 -16.15 -3.46 10.75
CA PRO A 139 -17.43 -2.77 10.79
C PRO A 139 -17.27 -1.27 11.08
N GLU A 140 -18.08 -0.44 10.41
CA GLU A 140 -17.92 1.02 10.45
C GLU A 140 -18.11 1.64 11.84
N ASP A 141 -19.01 1.05 12.63
CA ASP A 141 -19.41 1.52 13.96
C ASP A 141 -18.50 1.01 15.09
N THR A 142 -17.56 0.12 14.76
CA THR A 142 -16.60 -0.49 15.68
C THR A 142 -15.29 0.31 15.71
N THR A 143 -14.59 0.31 16.85
CA THR A 143 -13.24 0.89 16.95
C THR A 143 -12.19 -0.09 16.42
N LEU A 144 -11.05 0.40 15.95
CA LEU A 144 -9.99 -0.50 15.49
C LEU A 144 -9.47 -1.39 16.64
N LEU A 145 -9.44 -0.85 17.86
CA LEU A 145 -9.02 -1.57 19.06
C LEU A 145 -9.98 -2.72 19.40
N ASP A 146 -11.29 -2.47 19.39
CA ASP A 146 -12.30 -3.51 19.65
C ASP A 146 -12.27 -4.61 18.58
N PHE A 147 -11.91 -4.25 17.35
CA PHE A 147 -11.67 -5.21 16.27
C PHE A 147 -10.36 -6.00 16.42
N GLY A 148 -9.43 -5.55 17.28
CA GLY A 148 -8.15 -6.21 17.54
C GLY A 148 -6.96 -5.65 16.75
N VAL A 149 -7.09 -4.48 16.13
CA VAL A 149 -5.97 -3.78 15.49
C VAL A 149 -5.08 -3.16 16.58
N PRO A 150 -3.76 -3.45 16.60
CA PRO A 150 -2.85 -2.85 17.57
C PRO A 150 -2.54 -1.39 17.22
N PRO A 151 -2.22 -0.54 18.22
CA PRO A 151 -1.69 0.80 17.99
C PRO A 151 -0.47 0.79 17.05
N GLY A 152 -0.35 1.77 16.16
CA GLY A 152 0.76 1.85 15.20
C GLY A 152 0.77 0.78 14.10
N CYS A 153 -0.36 0.10 13.85
CA CYS A 153 -0.47 -0.87 12.77
C CYS A 153 -0.18 -0.20 11.41
N LYS A 154 0.72 -0.78 10.60
CA LYS A 154 1.11 -0.26 9.27
C LYS A 154 0.60 -1.10 8.09
N CYS A 155 -0.14 -2.16 8.37
CA CYS A 155 -0.59 -3.12 7.36
C CYS A 155 -2.12 -3.23 7.39
N LEU A 156 -2.81 -2.09 7.26
CA LEU A 156 -4.24 -2.08 6.98
C LEU A 156 -4.46 -2.02 5.48
N ILE A 157 -5.51 -2.66 4.99
CA ILE A 157 -5.88 -2.61 3.58
C ILE A 157 -7.12 -1.75 3.47
N ALA A 158 -7.08 -0.78 2.56
CA ALA A 158 -8.26 -0.10 2.07
C ALA A 158 -8.52 -0.57 0.64
N ILE A 159 -9.77 -0.93 0.35
CA ILE A 159 -10.21 -1.37 -0.98
C ILE A 159 -11.54 -0.71 -1.31
N GLU A 160 -11.81 -0.46 -2.60
CA GLU A 160 -13.14 -0.04 -3.02
C GLU A 160 -14.15 -1.17 -2.77
N THR A 161 -15.26 -0.87 -2.08
CA THR A 161 -16.32 -1.81 -1.73
C THR A 161 -16.84 -2.56 -2.96
N ALA A 162 -17.02 -1.84 -4.08
CA ALA A 162 -17.48 -2.44 -5.34
C ALA A 162 -16.54 -3.54 -5.87
N ILE A 163 -15.22 -3.41 -5.65
CA ILE A 163 -14.25 -4.44 -6.04
C ILE A 163 -14.43 -5.68 -5.17
N LEU A 164 -14.55 -5.49 -3.87
CA LEU A 164 -14.74 -6.57 -2.91
C LEU A 164 -16.03 -7.37 -3.19
N GLU A 165 -17.13 -6.66 -3.43
CA GLU A 165 -18.44 -7.26 -3.74
C GLU A 165 -18.50 -7.92 -5.11
N SER A 166 -17.66 -7.50 -6.07
CA SER A 166 -17.65 -8.07 -7.42
C SER A 166 -17.28 -9.56 -7.43
N GLY A 167 -16.54 -10.03 -6.41
CA GLY A 167 -16.05 -11.40 -6.31
C GLY A 167 -15.14 -11.82 -7.47
N LYS A 168 -14.70 -10.88 -8.32
CA LYS A 168 -13.89 -11.15 -9.51
C LYS A 168 -12.53 -10.48 -9.33
N PRO A 169 -11.43 -11.24 -9.32
CA PRO A 169 -10.10 -10.63 -9.38
C PRO A 169 -9.98 -9.78 -10.64
N SER A 170 -9.16 -8.73 -10.58
CA SER A 170 -8.93 -7.89 -11.76
C SER A 170 -8.32 -8.75 -12.86
N ALA A 171 -8.78 -8.58 -14.11
CA ALA A 171 -8.15 -9.25 -15.25
C ALA A 171 -6.66 -8.86 -15.40
N SER A 172 -6.23 -7.75 -14.79
CA SER A 172 -4.84 -7.31 -14.74
C SER A 172 -4.07 -7.82 -13.52
N ASP A 173 -4.66 -8.63 -12.65
CA ASP A 173 -3.94 -9.14 -11.48
C ASP A 173 -2.84 -10.11 -11.92
N PRO A 174 -1.58 -9.89 -11.53
CA PRO A 174 -0.44 -10.65 -12.01
C PRO A 174 -0.43 -12.11 -11.53
N TYR A 175 -1.27 -12.47 -10.56
CA TYR A 175 -1.36 -13.83 -10.02
C TYR A 175 -2.37 -14.74 -10.72
N TRP A 176 -3.29 -14.17 -11.53
CA TRP A 176 -4.37 -14.93 -12.20
C TRP A 176 -4.22 -15.00 -13.72
N ASN A 177 -3.07 -14.56 -14.25
CA ASN A 177 -2.71 -14.64 -15.67
C ASN A 177 -1.66 -15.73 -15.94
#